data_AF-A0A7J3X0K5-F1
#
_entry.id   AF-A0A7J3X0K5-F1
#
_cell.length_a   1.000
_cell.length_b   1.000
_cell.length_c   1.000
_cell.angle_alpha   90.00
_cell.angle_beta   90.00
_cell.angle_gamma   90.00
#
_symmetry.space_group_name_H-M   'P 1'
#
loop_
_entity.id
_entity.type
_entity.pdbx_description
1 polymer ?
#
loop_
_entity_poly.entity_id
_entity_poly.type
_entity_poly.pdbx_seq_one_letter_code
_entity_poly.pdbx_strand_id
1 'polypeptide(L)'
;MSILVELLKASEGLEKKIPVIDLDGSKIGEVPLPRVFYAPLREDLVWRAFIHLQTHKLQPKGAFKGSGHKYSVESWGAGYGMARISRIKASGTGKAQAGGMVPSAVGGRPTHPPTPEKKIYKELNRKEKKMALITAIAFTGVLDAVAKRGHRIPENISLPIVVNKKIESIARTRELREFLEKIGLKEELERCKEKKIRAGKGK
;
A
#
# COMPACT_ATOMS: atom_id res chain seq x y z
N MET A 1 -13.39 -23.36 8.53
CA MET A 1 -12.81 -23.56 9.87
C MET A 1 -11.88 -22.39 10.19
N SER A 2 -11.54 -22.16 11.45
CA SER A 2 -10.59 -21.09 11.81
C SER A 2 -9.20 -21.44 11.26
N ILE A 3 -8.52 -20.50 10.60
CA ILE A 3 -7.14 -20.69 10.10
C ILE A 3 -6.20 -21.19 11.21
N LEU A 4 -6.48 -20.84 12.48
CA LEU A 4 -5.76 -21.36 13.65
C LEU A 4 -5.93 -22.87 13.87
N VAL A 5 -7.12 -23.41 13.59
CA VAL A 5 -7.42 -24.85 13.70
C VAL A 5 -6.78 -25.60 12.54
N GLU A 6 -6.80 -25.00 11.34
CA GLU A 6 -6.09 -25.54 10.17
C GLU A 6 -4.57 -25.52 10.37
N LEU A 7 -4.03 -24.49 11.03
CA LEU A 7 -2.62 -24.40 11.44
C LEU A 7 -2.20 -25.49 12.41
N LEU A 8 -3.06 -25.79 13.39
CA LEU A 8 -2.82 -26.86 14.37
C LEU A 8 -2.77 -28.22 13.67
N LYS A 9 -3.72 -28.49 12.77
CA LYS A 9 -3.78 -29.73 12.00
C LYS A 9 -2.64 -29.86 10.97
N ALA A 10 -2.28 -28.78 10.29
CA ALA A 10 -1.19 -28.78 9.30
C ALA A 10 0.20 -28.96 9.95
N SER A 11 0.34 -28.64 11.24
CA SER A 11 1.59 -28.81 11.99
C SER A 11 1.84 -30.22 12.52
N GLU A 12 0.83 -31.10 12.49
CA GLU A 12 0.96 -32.49 12.92
C GLU A 12 1.62 -33.30 11.80
N GLY A 13 2.96 -33.36 11.81
CA GLY A 13 3.74 -34.35 11.04
C GLY A 13 4.75 -33.82 10.01
N LEU A 14 4.88 -32.50 9.82
CA LEU A 14 5.83 -31.91 8.88
C LEU A 14 6.86 -31.02 9.60
N GLU A 15 8.02 -31.58 9.94
CA GLU A 15 9.18 -30.82 10.41
C GLU A 15 10.18 -30.62 9.27
N LYS A 16 9.84 -29.73 8.33
CA LYS A 16 10.83 -29.25 7.35
C LYS A 16 11.94 -28.50 8.10
N LYS A 17 13.17 -28.99 7.97
CA LYS A 17 14.38 -28.34 8.51
C LYS A 17 14.97 -27.41 7.45
N ILE A 18 15.48 -26.26 7.88
CA ILE A 18 16.05 -25.25 7.00
C ILE A 18 17.47 -24.91 7.47
N PRO A 19 18.43 -24.80 6.54
CA PRO A 19 19.80 -24.45 6.89
C PRO A 19 19.91 -23.00 7.35
N VAL A 20 20.70 -22.78 8.40
CA VAL A 20 21.12 -21.48 8.90
C VAL A 20 22.43 -21.10 8.23
N ILE A 21 22.46 -19.90 7.66
CA ILE A 21 23.59 -19.38 6.89
C ILE A 21 24.46 -18.48 7.79
N ASP A 22 25.78 -18.64 7.75
CA ASP A 22 26.74 -17.73 8.39
C ASP A 22 27.09 -16.52 7.51
N LEU A 23 27.81 -15.55 8.07
CA LEU A 23 28.31 -14.35 7.35
C LEU A 23 29.16 -14.66 6.11
N ASP A 24 29.71 -15.87 6.02
CA ASP A 24 30.51 -16.31 4.87
C ASP A 24 29.69 -17.03 3.79
N GLY A 25 28.38 -17.18 3.98
CA GLY A 25 27.51 -17.93 3.07
C GLY A 25 27.53 -19.44 3.29
N SER A 26 28.26 -19.91 4.30
CA SER A 26 28.34 -21.33 4.68
C SER A 26 27.16 -21.75 5.55
N LYS A 27 26.73 -23.01 5.42
CA LYS A 27 25.66 -23.59 6.25
C LYS A 27 26.24 -24.05 7.60
N ILE A 28 25.74 -23.53 8.71
CA ILE A 28 26.24 -23.85 10.07
C ILE A 28 25.45 -24.99 10.70
N GLY A 29 24.13 -24.98 10.51
CA GLY A 29 23.23 -25.93 11.16
C GLY A 29 21.83 -25.82 10.58
N GLU A 30 20.89 -26.58 11.13
CA GLU A 30 19.51 -26.60 10.66
C GLU A 30 18.53 -26.27 11.79
N VAL A 31 17.47 -25.54 11.46
CA VAL A 31 16.41 -25.15 12.41
C VAL A 31 15.07 -25.64 11.86
N PRO A 32 14.17 -26.17 12.72
CA PRO A 32 12.82 -26.57 12.30
C PRO A 32 11.99 -25.34 11.90
N LEU A 33 11.26 -25.44 10.79
CA LEU A 33 10.42 -24.37 10.32
C LEU A 33 9.23 -24.13 11.27
N PRO A 34 8.96 -22.88 11.70
CA PRO A 34 7.83 -22.58 12.57
C PRO A 34 6.47 -22.91 11.93
N ARG A 35 5.48 -23.25 12.76
CA ARG A 35 4.12 -23.61 12.33
C ARG A 35 3.46 -22.58 11.40
N VAL A 36 3.81 -21.30 11.57
CA VAL A 36 3.29 -20.16 10.82
C VAL A 36 3.43 -20.34 9.29
N PHE A 37 4.48 -21.02 8.83
CA PHE A 37 4.73 -21.21 7.40
C PHE A 37 3.85 -22.28 6.73
N TYR A 38 3.19 -23.13 7.52
CA TYR A 38 2.24 -24.13 7.03
C TYR A 38 0.80 -23.59 6.95
N ALA A 39 0.61 -22.29 7.20
CA ALA A 39 -0.71 -21.67 7.07
C ALA A 39 -1.21 -21.74 5.61
N PRO A 40 -2.53 -21.87 5.41
CA PRO A 40 -3.11 -21.86 4.06
C PRO A 40 -2.82 -20.54 3.34
N LEU A 41 -2.38 -20.64 2.09
CA LEU A 41 -2.02 -19.52 1.23
C LEU A 41 -3.26 -18.82 0.68
N ARG A 42 -3.79 -17.88 1.47
CA ARG A 42 -4.99 -17.10 1.15
C ARG A 42 -4.67 -15.66 0.73
N GLU A 43 -4.55 -15.44 -0.57
CA GLU A 43 -4.27 -14.11 -1.14
C GLU A 43 -5.40 -13.11 -0.88
N ASP A 44 -6.66 -13.57 -0.88
CA ASP A 44 -7.86 -12.76 -0.66
C ASP A 44 -7.82 -12.03 0.68
N LEU A 45 -7.43 -12.74 1.73
CA LEU A 45 -7.39 -12.24 3.10
C LEU A 45 -6.26 -11.21 3.26
N VAL A 46 -5.09 -11.49 2.68
CA VAL A 46 -3.93 -10.56 2.71
C VAL A 46 -4.25 -9.28 1.94
N TRP A 47 -4.85 -9.40 0.75
CA TRP A 47 -5.19 -8.25 -0.08
C TRP A 47 -6.24 -7.34 0.59
N ARG A 48 -7.27 -7.93 1.19
CA ARG A 48 -8.29 -7.17 1.92
C ARG A 48 -7.68 -6.43 3.11
N ALA A 49 -6.85 -7.11 3.92
CA ALA A 49 -6.16 -6.47 5.03
C ALA A 49 -5.21 -5.35 4.56
N PHE A 50 -4.47 -5.56 3.46
CA PHE A 50 -3.56 -4.58 2.88
C PHE A 50 -4.30 -3.29 2.47
N ILE A 51 -5.42 -3.40 1.77
CA ILE A 51 -6.23 -2.23 1.37
C ILE A 51 -6.66 -1.42 2.61
N HIS A 52 -7.12 -2.11 3.67
CA HIS A 52 -7.54 -1.44 4.89
C HIS A 52 -6.35 -0.73 5.57
N LEU A 53 -5.21 -1.40 5.72
CA LEU A 53 -4.00 -0.81 6.29
C LEU A 53 -3.46 0.37 5.47
N GLN A 54 -3.59 0.32 4.14
CA GLN A 54 -3.19 1.42 3.28
C GLN A 54 -4.02 2.68 3.54
N THR A 55 -5.31 2.53 3.87
CA THR A 55 -6.16 3.68 4.23
C THR A 55 -5.73 4.38 5.51
N HIS A 56 -5.07 3.67 6.44
CA HIS A 56 -4.63 4.24 7.72
C HIS A 56 -3.52 5.28 7.56
N LYS A 57 -2.79 5.24 6.43
CA LYS A 57 -1.72 6.20 6.10
C LYS A 57 -2.25 7.45 5.38
N LEU A 58 -3.52 7.46 4.98
CA LEU A 58 -4.09 8.57 4.22
C LEU A 58 -4.42 9.75 5.15
N GLN A 59 -4.04 10.95 4.75
CA GLN A 59 -4.41 12.18 5.45
C GLN A 59 -5.77 12.69 4.96
N PRO A 60 -6.69 13.10 5.88
CA PRO A 60 -7.90 13.79 5.51
C PRO A 60 -7.61 15.03 4.67
N LYS A 61 -8.31 15.18 3.55
CA LYS A 61 -8.13 16.29 2.62
C LYS A 61 -9.47 16.73 2.07
N GLY A 62 -9.60 18.02 1.81
CA GLY A 62 -10.81 18.56 1.21
C GLY A 62 -10.63 19.98 0.71
N ALA A 63 -11.61 20.44 -0.05
CA ALA A 63 -11.68 21.83 -0.47
C ALA A 63 -12.13 22.73 0.69
N PHE A 64 -11.76 24.01 0.65
CA PHE A 64 -12.22 25.00 1.61
C PHE A 64 -13.76 25.14 1.55
N LYS A 65 -14.44 25.18 2.71
CA LYS A 65 -15.92 25.22 2.78
C LYS A 65 -16.53 26.42 2.04
N GLY A 66 -15.87 27.59 2.10
CA GLY A 66 -16.29 28.79 1.39
C GLY A 66 -15.88 28.87 -0.08
N SER A 67 -15.27 27.81 -0.64
CA SER A 67 -14.89 27.79 -2.06
C SER A 67 -16.14 27.88 -2.94
N GLY A 68 -16.16 28.82 -3.89
CA GLY A 68 -17.31 29.09 -4.76
C GLY A 68 -18.44 29.94 -4.14
N HIS A 69 -18.33 30.36 -2.87
CA HIS A 69 -19.34 31.20 -2.17
C HIS A 69 -18.84 32.60 -1.82
N LYS A 70 -17.86 33.12 -2.56
CA LYS A 70 -17.22 34.41 -2.24
C LYS A 70 -18.06 35.61 -2.68
N TYR A 71 -19.01 35.41 -3.58
CA TYR A 71 -19.77 36.47 -4.22
C TYR A 71 -21.26 36.36 -3.88
N SER A 72 -21.90 37.51 -3.68
CA SER A 72 -23.36 37.61 -3.66
C SER A 72 -23.90 37.39 -5.07
N VAL A 73 -24.78 36.41 -5.22
CA VAL A 73 -25.36 36.03 -6.52
C VAL A 73 -26.88 36.00 -6.46
N GLU A 74 -27.52 36.30 -7.59
CA GLU A 74 -28.97 36.19 -7.77
C GLU A 74 -29.30 35.87 -9.23
N SER A 75 -30.41 35.17 -9.43
CA SER A 75 -30.94 34.92 -10.77
C SER A 75 -31.91 36.03 -11.15
N TRP A 76 -31.81 36.52 -12.38
CA TRP A 76 -32.72 37.52 -12.93
C TRP A 76 -34.12 36.97 -13.24
N GLY A 77 -34.29 35.65 -13.23
CA GLY A 77 -35.55 35.02 -13.61
C GLY A 77 -35.77 34.95 -15.13
N ALA A 78 -37.03 34.87 -15.55
CA ALA A 78 -37.42 34.82 -16.96
C ALA A 78 -37.57 36.23 -17.56
N GLY A 79 -37.60 36.33 -18.89
CA GLY A 79 -37.91 37.58 -19.60
C GLY A 79 -36.71 38.38 -20.12
N TYR A 80 -35.48 37.98 -19.79
CA TYR A 80 -34.26 38.71 -20.17
C TYR A 80 -33.49 38.11 -21.36
N GLY A 81 -34.02 37.09 -22.04
CA GLY A 81 -33.30 36.37 -23.10
C GLY A 81 -32.03 35.65 -22.63
N MET A 82 -31.89 35.42 -21.33
CA MET A 82 -30.72 34.82 -20.70
C MET A 82 -31.07 33.53 -19.94
N ALA A 83 -30.07 32.67 -19.75
CA ALA A 83 -30.19 31.50 -18.89
C ALA A 83 -30.47 31.91 -17.43
N ARG A 84 -31.37 31.17 -16.76
CA ARG A 84 -31.86 31.41 -15.38
C ARG A 84 -30.86 31.02 -14.28
N ILE A 85 -29.57 31.10 -14.56
CA ILE A 85 -28.50 30.77 -13.59
C ILE A 85 -28.25 31.95 -12.64
N SER A 86 -27.73 31.67 -11.45
CA SER A 86 -27.32 32.70 -10.50
C SER A 86 -26.14 33.51 -11.04
N ARG A 87 -26.23 34.84 -10.98
CA ARG A 87 -25.25 35.79 -11.50
C ARG A 87 -24.73 36.71 -10.40
N ILE A 88 -23.47 37.14 -10.52
CA ILE A 88 -22.80 37.98 -9.52
C ILE A 88 -23.41 39.40 -9.50
N LYS A 89 -23.86 39.84 -8.32
CA LYS A 89 -24.35 41.20 -8.03
C LYS A 89 -23.21 42.21 -7.89
N ALA A 90 -22.37 42.34 -8.91
CA ALA A 90 -21.33 43.36 -8.97
C ALA A 90 -21.62 44.33 -10.11
N SER A 91 -21.15 45.57 -9.97
CA SER A 91 -21.16 46.58 -11.02
C SER A 91 -19.73 47.06 -11.27
N GLY A 92 -19.46 47.59 -12.46
CA GLY A 92 -18.17 48.19 -12.82
C GLY A 92 -16.97 47.24 -12.90
N THR A 93 -17.18 45.92 -12.83
CA THR A 93 -16.11 44.92 -12.94
C THR A 93 -16.38 43.94 -14.08
N GLY A 94 -15.34 43.40 -14.72
CA GLY A 94 -15.50 42.41 -15.79
C GLY A 94 -16.14 41.08 -15.36
N LYS A 95 -16.32 40.86 -14.05
CA LYS A 95 -17.05 39.72 -13.47
C LYS A 95 -18.52 40.05 -13.17
N ALA A 96 -18.96 41.30 -13.34
CA ALA A 96 -20.35 41.67 -13.20
C ALA A 96 -21.22 40.81 -14.13
N GLN A 97 -22.36 40.33 -13.62
CA GLN A 97 -23.31 39.50 -14.37
C GLN A 97 -22.78 38.12 -14.83
N ALA A 98 -21.55 37.74 -14.49
CA ALA A 98 -21.05 36.40 -14.73
C ALA A 98 -21.78 35.37 -13.85
N GLY A 99 -21.86 34.13 -14.32
CA GLY A 99 -22.42 33.03 -13.54
C GLY A 99 -21.58 32.76 -12.29
N GLY A 100 -22.23 32.58 -11.14
CA GLY A 100 -21.56 32.31 -9.87
C GLY A 100 -22.34 31.33 -9.02
N MET A 101 -21.66 30.66 -8.08
CA MET A 101 -22.23 29.67 -7.14
C MET A 101 -22.79 28.38 -7.77
N VAL A 102 -22.92 28.31 -9.10
CA VAL A 102 -23.41 27.14 -9.85
C VAL A 102 -22.22 26.31 -10.36
N PRO A 103 -22.28 24.96 -10.31
CA PRO A 103 -21.18 24.09 -10.76
C PRO A 103 -20.86 24.18 -12.26
N SER A 104 -21.84 24.58 -13.08
CA SER A 104 -21.65 24.79 -14.52
C SER A 104 -20.92 26.08 -14.87
N ALA A 105 -20.76 27.00 -13.91
CA ALA A 105 -20.09 28.28 -14.11
C ALA A 105 -18.60 28.20 -13.76
N VAL A 106 -17.76 28.93 -14.51
CA VAL A 106 -16.32 29.05 -14.23
C VAL A 106 -16.10 29.71 -12.87
N GLY A 107 -15.43 29.01 -11.95
CA GLY A 107 -15.21 29.50 -10.58
C GLY A 107 -16.39 29.32 -9.63
N GLY A 108 -17.45 28.63 -10.05
CA GLY A 108 -18.58 28.24 -9.20
C GLY A 108 -18.27 27.08 -8.24
N ARG A 109 -19.23 26.78 -7.34
CA ARG A 109 -19.08 25.70 -6.36
C ARG A 109 -19.26 24.33 -7.05
N PRO A 110 -18.34 23.36 -6.89
CA PRO A 110 -18.58 21.99 -7.33
C PRO A 110 -19.71 21.31 -6.51
N THR A 111 -20.46 20.39 -7.13
CA THR A 111 -21.65 19.76 -6.51
C THR A 111 -21.31 18.86 -5.32
N HIS A 112 -20.17 18.16 -5.34
CA HIS A 112 -19.70 17.30 -4.23
C HIS A 112 -18.17 17.36 -4.10
N PRO A 113 -17.60 18.46 -3.56
CA PRO A 113 -16.17 18.54 -3.34
C PRO A 113 -15.72 17.51 -2.29
N PRO A 114 -14.45 17.07 -2.33
CA PRO A 114 -13.90 16.29 -1.23
C PRO A 114 -13.98 17.10 0.06
N THR A 115 -14.51 16.49 1.12
CA THR A 115 -14.60 17.08 2.45
C THR A 115 -13.61 16.41 3.40
N PRO A 116 -13.01 17.16 4.34
CA PRO A 116 -12.16 16.57 5.39
C PRO A 116 -12.92 15.57 6.28
N GLU A 117 -14.24 15.74 6.39
CA GLU A 117 -15.15 14.91 7.19
C GLU A 117 -15.38 13.51 6.61
N LYS A 118 -14.96 13.25 5.37
CA LYS A 118 -15.10 11.93 4.74
C LYS A 118 -14.33 10.87 5.53
N LYS A 119 -15.03 9.81 5.96
CA LYS A 119 -14.41 8.63 6.58
C LYS A 119 -13.56 7.87 5.55
N ILE A 120 -12.25 8.17 5.55
CA ILE A 120 -11.27 7.49 4.69
C ILE A 120 -10.66 6.26 5.36
N TYR A 121 -10.65 6.22 6.69
CA TYR A 121 -10.10 5.12 7.48
C TYR A 121 -11.04 3.92 7.47
N LYS A 122 -10.57 2.77 6.99
CA LYS A 122 -11.31 1.51 7.06
C LYS A 122 -10.83 0.69 8.26
N GLU A 123 -11.74 0.39 9.16
CA GLU A 123 -11.45 -0.48 10.31
C GLU A 123 -11.14 -1.90 9.87
N LEU A 124 -10.28 -2.59 10.62
CA LEU A 124 -9.88 -3.97 10.35
C LEU A 124 -9.99 -4.79 11.63
N ASN A 125 -10.67 -5.92 11.54
CA ASN A 125 -10.84 -6.82 12.67
C ASN A 125 -9.49 -7.35 13.17
N ARG A 126 -9.31 -7.37 14.50
CA ARG A 126 -8.06 -7.85 15.12
C ARG A 126 -7.72 -9.29 14.72
N LYS A 127 -8.72 -10.19 14.68
CA LYS A 127 -8.55 -11.60 14.27
C LYS A 127 -8.10 -11.70 12.82
N GLU A 128 -8.74 -10.95 11.93
CA GLU A 128 -8.40 -10.90 10.52
C GLU A 128 -6.99 -10.36 10.28
N LYS A 129 -6.61 -9.28 10.97
CA LYS A 129 -5.25 -8.74 10.90
C LYS A 129 -4.19 -9.78 11.29
N LYS A 130 -4.44 -10.56 12.36
CA LYS A 130 -3.55 -11.64 12.78
C LYS A 130 -3.46 -12.76 11.73
N MET A 131 -4.61 -13.19 11.19
CA MET A 131 -4.63 -14.21 10.13
C MET A 131 -3.90 -13.73 8.87
N ALA A 132 -4.09 -12.48 8.47
CA ALA A 132 -3.42 -11.88 7.31
C ALA A 132 -1.90 -11.87 7.49
N LEU A 133 -1.43 -11.54 8.68
CA LEU A 133 -0.01 -11.55 9.00
C LEU A 133 0.58 -12.96 8.91
N ILE A 134 -0.10 -13.95 9.49
CA ILE A 134 0.34 -15.35 9.45
C ILE A 134 0.40 -15.87 8.01
N THR A 135 -0.66 -15.64 7.23
CA THR A 135 -0.69 -16.01 5.81
C THR A 135 0.39 -15.28 5.00
N ALA A 136 0.64 -13.99 5.26
CA ALA A 136 1.70 -13.25 4.60
C ALA A 136 3.11 -13.80 4.90
N ILE A 137 3.35 -14.28 6.13
CA ILE A 137 4.60 -14.98 6.49
C ILE A 137 4.69 -16.31 5.75
N ALA A 138 3.60 -17.07 5.62
CA ALA A 138 3.62 -18.33 4.86
C ALA A 138 4.00 -18.11 3.38
N PHE A 139 3.53 -17.02 2.76
CA PHE A 139 3.89 -16.67 1.38
C PHE A 139 5.41 -16.45 1.18
N THR A 140 6.16 -16.04 2.20
CA THR A 140 7.61 -15.82 2.05
C THR A 140 8.42 -17.13 2.02
N GLY A 141 7.83 -18.24 2.47
CA GLY A 141 8.45 -19.56 2.44
C GLY A 141 8.25 -20.33 1.12
N VAL A 142 7.46 -19.79 0.19
CA VAL A 142 7.07 -20.48 -1.06
C VAL A 142 7.75 -19.81 -2.25
N LEU A 143 8.62 -20.56 -2.94
CA LEU A 143 9.38 -20.07 -4.10
C LEU A 143 8.46 -19.53 -5.21
N ASP A 144 7.41 -20.28 -5.58
CA ASP A 144 6.47 -19.89 -6.63
C ASP A 144 5.80 -18.55 -6.37
N ALA A 145 5.41 -18.27 -5.12
CA ALA A 145 4.76 -17.03 -4.75
C ALA A 145 5.72 -15.83 -4.83
N VAL A 146 6.97 -16.03 -4.43
CA VAL A 146 8.01 -15.00 -4.47
C VAL A 146 8.44 -14.72 -5.91
N ALA A 147 8.57 -15.75 -6.74
CA ALA A 147 8.82 -15.62 -8.17
C ALA A 147 7.67 -14.90 -8.89
N LYS A 148 6.41 -15.26 -8.62
CA LYS A 148 5.21 -14.58 -9.16
C LYS A 148 5.14 -13.10 -8.80
N ARG A 149 5.68 -12.70 -7.65
CA ARG A 149 5.79 -11.28 -7.26
C ARG A 149 6.80 -10.50 -8.11
N GLY A 150 7.72 -11.20 -8.76
CA GLY A 150 8.74 -10.65 -9.66
C GLY A 150 10.13 -10.49 -9.03
N HIS A 151 10.40 -11.16 -7.90
CA HIS A 151 11.75 -11.23 -7.33
C HIS A 151 12.63 -12.16 -8.17
N ARG A 152 13.89 -11.78 -8.40
CA ARG A 152 14.88 -12.59 -9.14
C ARG A 152 15.73 -13.35 -8.14
N ILE A 153 15.27 -14.55 -7.79
CA ILE A 153 15.95 -15.44 -6.84
C ILE A 153 16.36 -16.69 -7.59
N PRO A 154 17.60 -17.18 -7.45
CA PRO A 154 18.00 -18.45 -8.04
C PRO A 154 17.19 -19.60 -7.42
N GLU A 155 16.77 -20.55 -8.25
CA GLU A 155 15.92 -21.69 -7.83
C GLU A 155 16.55 -22.58 -6.75
N ASN A 156 17.88 -22.52 -6.61
CA ASN A 156 18.64 -23.35 -5.68
C ASN A 156 18.65 -22.83 -4.22
N ILE A 157 18.04 -21.67 -3.94
CA ILE A 157 17.96 -21.13 -2.57
C ILE A 157 16.72 -21.68 -1.87
N SER A 158 16.93 -22.32 -0.71
CA SER A 158 15.83 -22.70 0.18
C SER A 158 15.26 -21.46 0.87
N LEU A 159 13.96 -21.21 0.67
CA LEU A 159 13.20 -20.21 1.41
C LEU A 159 12.50 -20.83 2.63
N PRO A 160 12.27 -20.07 3.71
CA PRO A 160 12.84 -18.75 4.04
C PRO A 160 14.35 -18.77 4.29
N ILE A 161 15.03 -17.65 4.01
CA ILE A 161 16.46 -17.48 4.31
C ILE A 161 16.63 -17.21 5.80
N VAL A 162 17.31 -18.11 6.51
CA VAL A 162 17.62 -17.97 7.95
C VAL A 162 19.10 -17.68 8.10
N VAL A 163 19.41 -16.57 8.79
CA VAL A 163 20.79 -16.10 8.99
C VAL A 163 21.14 -16.13 10.47
N ASN A 164 22.40 -16.38 10.77
CA ASN A 164 22.95 -16.28 12.12
C ASN A 164 22.78 -14.87 12.71
N LYS A 165 22.54 -14.78 14.04
CA LYS A 165 22.36 -13.53 14.79
C LYS A 165 23.53 -12.55 14.63
N LYS A 166 24.73 -13.05 14.32
CA LYS A 166 25.92 -12.23 14.03
C LYS A 166 25.67 -11.12 13.00
N ILE A 167 24.70 -11.27 12.09
CA ILE A 167 24.34 -10.22 11.11
C ILE A 167 23.96 -8.89 11.78
N GLU A 168 23.43 -8.90 13.00
CA GLU A 168 23.08 -7.68 13.75
C GLU A 168 24.30 -6.80 14.10
N SER A 169 25.50 -7.37 14.11
CA SER A 169 26.75 -6.67 14.45
C SER A 169 27.45 -5.99 13.27
N ILE A 170 26.97 -6.18 12.04
CA ILE A 170 27.57 -5.55 10.85
C ILE A 170 27.35 -4.04 10.91
N ALA A 171 28.45 -3.28 11.04
CA ALA A 171 28.40 -1.82 11.12
C ALA A 171 28.48 -1.15 9.74
N ARG A 172 29.13 -1.78 8.76
CA ARG A 172 29.41 -1.17 7.45
C ARG A 172 28.49 -1.71 6.36
N THR A 173 27.96 -0.82 5.54
CA THR A 173 27.07 -1.18 4.41
C THR A 173 27.78 -2.00 3.34
N ARG A 174 29.09 -1.81 3.17
CA ARG A 174 29.91 -2.60 2.24
C ARG A 174 29.92 -4.08 2.62
N GLU A 175 30.14 -4.38 3.90
CA GLU A 175 30.17 -5.75 4.41
C GLU A 175 28.81 -6.44 4.24
N LEU A 176 27.71 -5.70 4.49
CA LEU A 176 26.36 -6.21 4.27
C LEU A 176 26.09 -6.52 2.78
N ARG A 177 26.58 -5.68 1.87
CA ARG A 177 26.44 -5.91 0.44
C ARG A 177 27.22 -7.14 -0.01
N GLU A 178 28.46 -7.29 0.43
CA GLU A 178 29.30 -8.46 0.15
C GLU A 178 28.64 -9.75 0.65
N PHE A 179 28.01 -9.72 1.83
CA PHE A 179 27.24 -10.82 2.37
C PHE A 179 26.03 -11.21 1.50
N LEU A 180 25.22 -10.23 1.05
CA LEU A 180 24.06 -10.49 0.18
C LEU A 180 24.47 -11.04 -1.19
N GLU A 181 25.61 -10.58 -1.72
CA GLU A 181 26.20 -11.13 -2.95
C GLU A 181 26.66 -12.59 -2.75
N LYS A 182 27.27 -12.93 -1.60
CA LYS A 182 27.66 -14.31 -1.25
C LYS A 182 26.47 -15.28 -1.15
N ILE A 183 25.30 -14.82 -0.70
CA ILE A 183 24.06 -15.65 -0.65
C ILE A 183 23.48 -15.90 -2.05
N GLY A 184 23.92 -15.16 -3.07
CA GLY A 184 23.40 -15.29 -4.44
C GLY A 184 22.26 -14.33 -4.75
N LEU A 185 22.05 -13.27 -3.95
CA LEU A 185 21.01 -12.25 -4.17
C LEU A 185 21.48 -11.10 -5.07
N LYS A 186 22.55 -11.30 -5.84
CA LYS A 186 23.15 -10.27 -6.71
C LYS A 186 22.15 -9.73 -7.73
N GLU A 187 21.40 -10.60 -8.40
CA GLU A 187 20.42 -10.21 -9.42
C GLU A 187 19.26 -9.40 -8.82
N GLU A 188 18.84 -9.73 -7.60
CA GLU A 188 17.80 -8.98 -6.90
C GLU A 188 18.28 -7.59 -6.49
N LEU A 189 19.55 -7.46 -6.07
CA LEU A 189 20.18 -6.16 -5.80
C LEU A 189 20.26 -5.28 -7.06
N GLU A 190 20.60 -5.87 -8.21
CA GLU A 190 20.61 -5.17 -9.50
C GLU A 190 19.20 -4.71 -9.89
N ARG A 191 18.19 -5.58 -9.73
CA ARG A 191 16.77 -5.23 -9.94
C ARG A 191 16.33 -4.05 -9.06
N CYS A 192 16.74 -4.04 -7.79
CA CYS A 192 16.39 -2.97 -6.85
C CYS A 192 17.10 -1.64 -7.13
N LYS A 193 18.25 -1.68 -7.82
CA LYS A 193 19.00 -0.49 -8.20
C LYS A 193 18.30 0.29 -9.32
N GLU A 194 17.54 -0.39 -10.18
CA GLU A 194 16.78 0.26 -11.24
C GLU A 194 15.68 1.17 -10.67
N LYS A 195 15.75 2.46 -10.98
CA LYS A 195 14.75 3.46 -10.60
C LYS A 195 14.03 3.97 -11.83
N LYS A 196 12.70 4.08 -11.74
CA LYS A 196 11.86 4.68 -12.77
C LYS A 196 11.23 5.96 -12.24
N ILE A 197 11.21 7.00 -13.08
CA ILE A 197 10.51 8.25 -12.77
C ILE A 197 9.00 7.96 -12.84
N ARG A 198 8.27 8.25 -11.76
CA ARG A 198 6.82 8.02 -11.67
C ARG A 198 6.09 8.84 -12.74
N ALA A 199 5.19 8.26 -13.50
CA ALA A 199 4.33 9.04 -14.40
C ALA A 199 3.26 9.85 -13.62
N GLY A 200 2.89 11.04 -14.10
CA GLY A 200 1.84 11.88 -13.53
C GLY A 200 2.34 13.17 -12.85
N LYS A 201 1.44 13.84 -12.10
CA LYS A 201 1.69 15.15 -11.47
C LYS A 201 2.50 15.12 -10.16
N GLY A 202 2.84 13.93 -9.67
CA GLY A 202 3.64 13.75 -8.46
C GLY A 202 5.08 13.33 -8.75
N LYS A 203 5.61 13.78 -9.90
CA LYS A 203 7.03 13.66 -10.28
C LYS A 203 7.88 14.59 -9.42
#